data_AF-A0A8J7E550-F1
#
_entry.id   AF-A0A8J7E550-F1
#
_cell.length_a   1.000
_cell.length_b   1.000
_cell.length_c   1.000
_cell.angle_alpha   90.00
_cell.angle_beta   90.00
_cell.angle_gamma   90.00
#
_symmetry.space_group_name_H-M   'P 1'
#
loop_
_entity.id
_entity.type
_entity.pdbx_description
1 polymer ?
#
loop_
_entity_poly.entity_id
_entity_poly.type
_entity_poly.pdbx_seq_one_letter_code
_entity_poly.pdbx_strand_id
1 'polypeptide(L)'
;MATKKTTGKSSGKSSDSAPSTPASSGRGFKVQVFYLAARSNSPNAPLKDALWFATYPMIPRIGDCVFRDGVYYRVERVFLYENLAAGWCADVEVSFYGRR
;
A
#
# COMPACT_ATOMS: atom_id res chain seq x y z
N MET A 1 -7.65 53.52 -38.73
CA MET A 1 -8.09 54.17 -37.47
C MET A 1 -8.26 53.10 -36.39
N ALA A 2 -7.62 53.35 -35.24
CA ALA A 2 -7.80 52.85 -33.87
C ALA A 2 -8.68 51.62 -33.52
N THR A 3 -7.99 50.60 -32.99
CA THR A 3 -8.23 49.82 -31.73
C THR A 3 -9.64 49.51 -31.21
N LYS A 4 -9.87 48.21 -30.88
CA LYS A 4 -10.19 47.79 -29.50
C LYS A 4 -9.88 46.30 -29.25
N LYS A 5 -8.97 46.05 -28.30
CA LYS A 5 -8.76 44.76 -27.61
C LYS A 5 -9.90 44.51 -26.63
N THR A 6 -10.33 43.25 -26.51
CA THR A 6 -10.87 42.74 -25.23
C THR A 6 -10.53 41.25 -25.08
N THR A 7 -9.72 41.00 -24.06
CA THR A 7 -9.25 39.71 -23.58
C THR A 7 -10.38 38.99 -22.84
N GLY A 8 -10.73 37.77 -23.25
CA GLY A 8 -11.61 36.86 -22.50
C GLY A 8 -10.87 35.57 -22.18
N LYS A 9 -10.28 35.49 -20.98
CA LYS A 9 -9.57 34.31 -20.46
C LYS A 9 -10.60 33.33 -19.92
N SER A 10 -11.00 32.33 -20.70
CA SER A 10 -11.81 31.20 -20.22
C SER A 10 -10.88 30.09 -19.69
N SER A 11 -10.55 30.16 -18.41
CA SER A 11 -10.00 29.02 -17.67
C SER A 11 -11.10 27.98 -17.49
N GLY A 12 -11.23 27.06 -18.45
CA GLY A 12 -11.98 25.83 -18.27
C GLY A 12 -11.22 24.94 -17.29
N LYS A 13 -11.68 24.92 -16.03
CA LYS A 13 -11.29 23.91 -15.04
C LYS A 13 -11.71 22.55 -15.58
N SER A 14 -10.76 21.74 -16.02
CA SER A 14 -10.95 20.30 -16.14
C SER A 14 -11.23 19.77 -14.73
N SER A 15 -12.50 19.56 -14.41
CA SER A 15 -12.90 18.75 -13.27
C SER A 15 -12.64 17.28 -13.62
N ASP A 16 -11.36 16.90 -13.64
CA ASP A 16 -10.99 15.52 -13.39
C ASP A 16 -11.26 15.29 -11.90
N SER A 17 -12.48 14.85 -11.63
CA SER A 17 -12.81 14.23 -10.36
C SER A 17 -11.96 12.96 -10.26
N ALA A 18 -10.74 13.10 -9.74
CA ALA A 18 -10.01 11.99 -9.20
C ALA A 18 -10.98 11.21 -8.30
N PRO A 19 -11.07 9.88 -8.40
CA PRO A 19 -11.89 9.12 -7.47
C PRO A 19 -11.38 9.46 -6.08
N SER A 20 -12.20 10.20 -5.33
CA SER A 20 -11.96 10.50 -3.94
C SER A 20 -11.97 9.16 -3.22
N THR A 21 -10.78 8.60 -3.03
CA THR A 21 -10.57 7.50 -2.09
C THR A 21 -11.24 7.94 -0.80
N PRO A 22 -12.25 7.21 -0.29
CA PRO A 22 -12.84 7.59 0.97
C PRO A 22 -11.72 7.64 1.99
N ALA A 23 -11.47 8.84 2.53
CA ALA A 23 -10.61 9.02 3.68
C ALA A 23 -11.19 8.12 4.77
N SER A 24 -10.54 6.97 4.98
CA SER A 24 -10.97 5.98 5.96
C SER A 24 -11.09 6.69 7.30
N SER A 25 -12.31 6.75 7.80
CA SER A 25 -12.64 7.27 9.11
C SER A 25 -11.90 6.44 10.17
N GLY A 26 -10.71 6.89 10.55
CA GLY A 26 -10.08 6.67 11.86
C GLY A 26 -9.65 5.25 12.25
N ARG A 27 -9.81 4.21 11.42
CA ARG A 27 -9.36 2.86 11.76
C ARG A 27 -8.63 2.25 10.57
N GLY A 28 -7.30 2.18 10.67
CA GLY A 28 -6.49 1.48 9.69
C GLY A 28 -6.88 0.00 9.59
N PHE A 29 -6.42 -0.62 8.51
CA PHE A 29 -6.66 -2.01 8.16
C PHE A 29 -5.70 -2.91 8.93
N LYS A 30 -6.24 -3.70 9.87
CA LYS A 30 -5.45 -4.67 10.62
C LYS A 30 -5.17 -5.89 9.74
N VAL A 31 -3.91 -6.22 9.56
CA VAL A 31 -3.46 -7.36 8.75
C VAL A 31 -2.48 -8.21 9.53
N GLN A 32 -2.47 -9.50 9.22
CA GLN A 32 -1.44 -10.43 9.65
C GLN A 32 -0.45 -10.59 8.49
N VAL A 33 0.84 -10.49 8.79
CA VAL A 33 1.90 -10.54 7.78
C VAL A 33 2.81 -11.73 8.06
N PHE A 34 3.02 -12.56 7.04
CA PHE A 34 3.82 -13.76 7.10
C PHE A 34 5.02 -13.68 6.15
N TYR A 35 6.21 -13.85 6.70
CA TYR A 35 7.45 -14.00 5.96
C TYR A 35 7.95 -15.43 6.10
N LEU A 36 8.15 -16.10 4.95
CA LEU A 36 8.73 -17.45 4.87
C LEU A 36 10.20 -17.36 4.46
N ALA A 37 11.11 -17.60 5.40
CA ALA A 37 12.55 -17.47 5.19
C ALA A 37 13.08 -18.48 4.15
N ALA A 38 12.48 -19.67 4.09
CA ALA A 38 12.84 -20.71 3.12
C ALA A 38 12.69 -20.27 1.65
N ARG A 39 12.00 -19.16 1.36
CA ARG A 39 11.86 -18.61 0.00
C ARG A 39 13.00 -17.67 -0.40
N SER A 40 13.85 -17.24 0.53
CA SER A 40 14.91 -16.28 0.25
C SER A 40 16.26 -16.97 0.10
N ASN A 41 16.94 -16.71 -1.02
CA ASN A 41 18.33 -17.13 -1.25
C ASN A 41 19.34 -16.02 -0.90
N SER A 42 18.90 -14.89 -0.36
CA SER A 42 19.79 -13.76 -0.07
C SER A 42 20.54 -13.98 1.26
N PRO A 43 21.87 -13.78 1.30
CA PRO A 43 22.64 -13.92 2.54
C PRO A 43 22.26 -12.86 3.59
N ASN A 44 21.65 -11.75 3.17
CA ASN A 44 21.20 -10.66 4.05
C ASN A 44 19.75 -10.82 4.50
N ALA A 45 19.06 -11.88 4.05
CA ALA A 45 17.69 -12.11 4.44
C ALA A 45 17.60 -12.61 5.88
N PRO A 46 16.52 -12.26 6.61
CA PRO A 46 16.25 -12.86 7.91
C PRO A 46 16.15 -14.38 7.80
N LEU A 47 16.89 -15.08 8.67
CA LEU A 47 17.04 -16.55 8.65
C LEU A 47 15.83 -17.32 9.19
N LYS A 48 14.95 -16.65 9.93
CA LYS A 48 13.79 -17.26 10.58
C LYS A 48 12.51 -16.73 9.96
N ASP A 49 11.52 -17.60 9.87
CA ASP A 49 10.16 -17.21 9.57
C ASP A 49 9.69 -16.16 10.56
N ALA A 50 8.85 -15.25 10.09
CA ALA A 50 8.28 -14.20 10.92
C ALA A 50 6.79 -14.07 10.66
N LEU A 51 6.03 -14.01 11.74
CA LEU A 51 4.62 -13.65 11.75
C LEU A 51 4.47 -12.40 12.60
N TRP A 52 3.82 -11.37 12.07
CA TRP A 52 3.51 -10.18 12.85
C TRP A 52 2.18 -9.59 12.45
N PHE A 53 1.70 -8.70 13.30
CA PHE A 53 0.46 -8.00 13.10
C PHE A 53 0.74 -6.52 12.87
N ALA A 54 0.10 -5.94 11.86
CA ALA A 54 0.28 -4.55 11.48
C ALA A 54 -1.07 -3.88 11.20
N THR A 55 -1.09 -2.56 11.32
CA THR A 55 -2.24 -1.74 10.91
C THR A 55 -1.76 -0.75 9.87
N TYR A 56 -2.34 -0.82 8.67
CA TYR A 56 -1.97 0.06 7.55
C TYR A 56 -3.12 1.00 7.19
N PRO A 57 -2.85 2.19 6.64
CA PRO A 57 -3.90 3.08 6.14
C PRO A 57 -4.70 2.47 4.97
N MET A 58 -4.11 1.48 4.29
CA MET A 58 -4.72 0.67 3.25
C MET A 58 -4.17 -0.75 3.32
N ILE A 59 -4.94 -1.75 2.88
CA ILE A 59 -4.44 -3.13 2.79
C ILE A 59 -3.30 -3.16 1.76
N PRO A 60 -2.08 -3.64 2.12
CA PRO A 60 -0.98 -3.78 1.18
C PRO A 60 -1.37 -4.65 -0.02
N ARG A 61 -0.86 -4.32 -1.20
CA ARG A 61 -1.09 -5.03 -2.46
C ARG A 61 0.16 -5.79 -2.88
N ILE A 62 -0.02 -6.78 -3.77
CA ILE A 62 1.11 -7.51 -4.37
C ILE A 62 2.07 -6.52 -5.05
N GLY A 63 3.36 -6.63 -4.75
CA GLY A 63 4.41 -5.75 -5.23
C GLY A 63 4.75 -4.58 -4.30
N ASP A 64 3.88 -4.22 -3.35
CA ASP A 64 4.17 -3.18 -2.37
C ASP A 64 5.34 -3.58 -1.46
N CYS A 65 5.99 -2.58 -0.87
CA CYS A 65 7.04 -2.78 0.12
C CYS A 65 6.53 -2.45 1.52
N VAL A 66 6.74 -3.36 2.47
CA VAL A 66 6.48 -3.15 3.90
C VAL A 66 7.80 -3.16 4.67
N PHE A 67 7.88 -2.36 5.73
CA PHE A 67 9.09 -2.21 6.54
C PHE A 67 8.86 -2.75 7.95
N ARG A 68 9.80 -3.59 8.42
CA ARG A 68 9.80 -4.12 9.79
C ARG A 68 11.23 -4.35 10.26
N ASP A 69 11.55 -3.88 11.45
CA ASP A 69 12.82 -4.14 12.16
C ASP A 69 14.09 -3.87 11.30
N GLY A 70 14.10 -2.78 10.52
CA GLY A 70 15.24 -2.43 9.66
C GLY A 70 15.24 -3.12 8.30
N VAL A 71 14.26 -3.99 8.02
CA VAL A 71 14.20 -4.81 6.82
C VAL A 71 12.98 -4.43 5.98
N TYR A 72 13.20 -4.32 4.66
CA TYR A 72 12.12 -4.20 3.70
C TYR A 72 11.70 -5.59 3.22
N TYR A 73 10.40 -5.78 3.07
CA TYR A 73 9.79 -6.97 2.50
C TYR A 73 8.88 -6.58 1.37
N ARG A 74 8.86 -7.38 0.29
CA ARG A 74 7.94 -7.21 -0.83
C ARG A 74 6.74 -8.10 -0.63
N VAL A 75 5.54 -7.57 -0.83
CA VAL A 75 4.30 -8.34 -0.76
C VAL A 75 4.19 -9.24 -1.98
N GLU A 76 4.00 -10.54 -1.74
CA GLU A 76 3.89 -11.58 -2.78
C GLU A 76 2.46 -12.07 -2.95
N ARG A 77 1.70 -12.18 -1.85
CA ARG A 77 0.30 -12.61 -1.86
C ARG A 77 -0.52 -11.86 -0.82
N VAL A 78 -1.79 -11.68 -1.14
CA VAL A 78 -2.77 -11.04 -0.26
C VAL A 78 -4.04 -11.87 -0.28
N PHE A 79 -4.46 -12.32 0.89
CA PHE A 79 -5.71 -13.04 1.10
C PHE A 79 -6.65 -12.13 1.88
N LEU A 80 -7.73 -11.69 1.25
CA LEU A 80 -8.72 -10.81 1.86
C LEU A 80 -9.77 -11.64 2.60
N TYR A 81 -10.14 -11.21 3.80
CA TYR A 81 -11.25 -11.78 4.55
C TYR A 81 -12.47 -10.90 4.40
N GLU A 82 -13.62 -11.49 4.11
CA GLU A 82 -14.84 -10.72 3.88
C GLU A 82 -15.43 -10.15 5.18
N ASN A 83 -15.36 -10.88 6.30
CA ASN A 83 -15.74 -10.39 7.62
C ASN A 83 -15.53 -11.47 8.69
N LEU A 84 -14.64 -11.28 9.65
CA LEU A 84 -14.56 -12.16 10.83
C LEU A 84 -14.22 -11.30 12.06
N ALA A 85 -15.26 -10.84 12.76
CA ALA A 85 -15.41 -10.37 14.16
C ALA A 85 -14.26 -9.68 14.94
N ALA A 86 -12.97 -9.94 14.67
CA ALA A 86 -11.78 -9.40 15.35
C ALA A 86 -11.15 -8.18 14.65
N GLY A 87 -11.78 -7.69 13.57
CA GLY A 87 -11.34 -6.51 12.82
C GLY A 87 -10.10 -6.74 11.94
N TRP A 88 -9.71 -8.00 11.71
CA TRP A 88 -8.69 -8.36 10.71
C TRP A 88 -9.32 -8.39 9.33
N CYS A 89 -8.58 -7.91 8.34
CA CYS A 89 -9.08 -7.76 6.97
C CYS A 89 -8.26 -8.51 5.93
N ALA A 90 -7.00 -8.87 6.24
CA ALA A 90 -6.18 -9.65 5.31
C ALA A 90 -5.03 -10.40 5.98
N ASP A 91 -4.64 -11.49 5.33
CA ASP A 91 -3.35 -12.15 5.48
C ASP A 91 -2.44 -11.74 4.31
N VAL A 92 -1.22 -11.33 4.62
CA VAL A 92 -0.25 -10.81 3.66
C VAL A 92 1.00 -11.67 3.73
N GLU A 93 1.33 -12.34 2.63
CA GLU A 93 2.60 -13.04 2.52
C GLU A 93 3.65 -12.15 1.87
N VAL A 94 4.85 -12.15 2.43
CA VAL A 94 5.95 -11.30 1.97
C VAL A 94 7.25 -12.09 1.77
N SER A 95 8.10 -11.55 0.92
CA SER A 95 9.48 -12.01 0.69
C SER A 95 10.47 -10.93 1.09
N PHE A 96 11.71 -11.31 1.41
CA PHE A 96 12.76 -10.33 1.72
C PHE A 96 13.04 -9.46 0.48
N TYR A 97 12.97 -8.15 0.65
CA TYR A 97 13.33 -7.19 -0.38
C TYR A 97 14.77 -6.72 -0.19
N GLY A 98 15.70 -7.54 -0.66
CA GLY A 98 17.10 -7.14 -0.82
C GLY A 98 17.23 -6.26 -2.05
N ARG A 99 17.37 -4.95 -1.85
CA ARG A 99 17.83 -4.07 -2.93
C ARG A 99 19.22 -4.58 -3.34
N ARG A 100 19.38 -4.98 -4.61
CA ARG A 100 20.64 -5.50 -5.17
C ARG A 100 21.77 -4.49 -5.04
#